data_AF-A0AAN7CSS5-F1
#
_entry.id   AF-A0AAN7CSS5-F1
#
_cell.length_a   1.000
_cell.length_b   1.000
_cell.length_c   1.000
_cell.angle_alpha   90.00
_cell.angle_beta   90.00
_cell.angle_gamma   90.00
#
_symmetry.space_group_name_H-M   'P 1'
#
loop_
_entity.id
_entity.type
_entity.pdbx_description
1 polymer ?
#
loop_
_entity_poly.entity_id
_entity_poly.type
_entity_poly.pdbx_seq_one_letter_code
_entity_poly.pdbx_strand_id
1 'polypeptide(L)'
;MKISTTTLAAAAGLVSLSEGYRLSFYLGQGCRGSPLGTQFPVVDPPNYVCRGIPVNAQSVVVTAQDPQDSQSKIVFRQPEGCGGAIALTATGGCVNINNARSYQVHYR
;
A
#
# COMPACT_ATOMS: atom_id res chain seq x y z
N MET A 1 0.00 57.65 5.52
CA MET A 1 -0.26 56.65 4.47
C MET A 1 0.73 55.51 4.65
N LYS A 2 0.28 54.33 5.05
CA LYS A 2 1.12 53.13 5.18
C LYS A 2 0.61 52.07 4.21
N ILE A 3 1.57 51.52 3.48
CA ILE A 3 1.45 50.69 2.28
C ILE A 3 0.80 49.34 2.60
N SER A 4 -0.12 48.95 1.72
CA SER A 4 -0.74 47.63 1.65
C SER A 4 0.30 46.53 1.51
N THR A 5 0.13 45.42 2.24
CA THR A 5 0.73 44.15 1.84
C THR A 5 -0.27 43.05 2.15
N THR A 6 -1.09 42.74 1.15
CA THR A 6 -1.97 41.58 1.12
C THR A 6 -1.09 40.35 0.96
N THR A 7 -0.84 39.63 2.06
CA THR A 7 -0.16 38.33 1.98
C THR A 7 -1.15 37.32 1.42
N LEU A 8 -1.05 37.01 0.13
CA LEU A 8 -1.65 35.80 -0.43
C LEU A 8 -0.90 34.61 0.18
N ALA A 9 -1.51 33.96 1.17
CA ALA A 9 -1.08 32.62 1.58
C ALA A 9 -1.33 31.69 0.38
N ALA A 10 -0.26 31.34 -0.32
CA ALA A 10 -0.27 30.22 -1.25
C ALA A 10 -0.63 28.98 -0.44
N ALA A 11 -1.91 28.59 -0.49
CA ALA A 11 -2.32 27.25 -0.13
C ALA A 11 -1.61 26.31 -1.10
N ALA A 12 -0.41 25.86 -0.72
CA ALA A 12 0.18 24.68 -1.30
C ALA A 12 -0.85 23.57 -1.08
N GLY A 13 -1.56 23.22 -2.14
CA GLY A 13 -2.43 22.07 -2.16
C GLY A 13 -1.54 20.86 -1.88
N LEU A 14 -1.49 20.46 -0.61
CA LEU A 14 -1.06 19.15 -0.21
C LEU A 14 -2.02 18.21 -0.93
N VAL A 15 -1.58 17.67 -2.06
CA VAL A 15 -2.22 16.52 -2.67
C VAL A 15 -2.08 15.44 -1.61
N SER A 16 -3.11 15.28 -0.79
CA SER A 16 -3.21 14.22 0.20
C SER A 16 -3.20 12.92 -0.57
N LEU A 17 -1.99 12.37 -0.73
CA LEU A 17 -1.77 11.02 -1.22
C LEU A 17 -2.57 10.10 -0.28
N SER A 18 -3.76 9.67 -0.70
CA SER A 18 -4.59 8.81 0.11
C SER A 18 -3.84 7.49 0.31
N GLU A 19 -3.66 7.12 1.57
CA GLU A 19 -3.13 5.81 1.94
C GLU A 19 -4.18 4.76 1.58
N GLY A 20 -4.30 4.38 0.30
CA GLY A 20 -5.45 3.58 -0.15
C GLY A 20 -5.58 2.23 0.53
N TYR A 21 -4.47 1.66 1.04
CA TYR A 21 -4.48 0.45 1.85
C TYR A 21 -3.63 0.54 3.10
N ARG A 22 -4.06 -0.26 4.09
CA ARG A 22 -3.27 -0.70 5.23
C ARG A 22 -2.98 -2.19 5.10
N LEU A 23 -1.70 -2.56 5.10
CA LEU A 23 -1.24 -3.95 5.04
C LEU A 23 -0.58 -4.31 6.37
N SER A 24 -1.11 -5.28 7.09
CA SER A 24 -0.49 -5.80 8.33
C SER A 24 0.07 -7.19 8.10
N PHE A 25 1.38 -7.37 8.22
CA PHE A 25 2.05 -8.65 7.95
C PHE A 25 2.19 -9.50 9.21
N TYR A 26 2.11 -10.82 9.06
CA TYR A 26 2.16 -11.77 10.17
C TYR A 26 3.13 -12.93 9.88
N LEU A 27 3.76 -13.43 10.95
CA LEU A 27 4.68 -14.58 10.89
C LEU A 27 3.99 -15.89 10.52
N GLY A 28 2.71 -16.08 10.88
CA GLY A 28 1.96 -17.31 10.64
C GLY A 28 1.02 -17.21 9.46
N GLN A 29 0.58 -18.38 8.97
CA GLN A 29 -0.51 -18.50 8.00
C GLN A 29 -1.85 -18.06 8.61
N GLY A 30 -2.78 -17.60 7.78
CA GLY A 30 -4.13 -17.21 8.20
C GLY A 30 -4.15 -15.99 9.13
N CYS A 31 -3.17 -15.08 9.00
CA CYS A 31 -3.02 -13.88 9.81
C CYS A 31 -2.95 -14.17 11.30
N ARG A 32 -2.27 -15.28 11.62
CA ARG A 32 -1.98 -15.73 12.99
C ARG A 32 -0.52 -15.48 13.36
N GLY A 33 -0.24 -15.55 14.66
CA GLY A 33 1.10 -15.33 15.20
C GLY A 33 1.45 -13.85 15.35
N SER A 34 2.72 -13.56 15.61
CA SER A 34 3.15 -12.18 15.88
C SER A 34 3.10 -11.30 14.62
N PRO A 35 2.63 -10.06 14.75
CA PRO A 35 2.69 -9.09 13.65
C PRO A 35 4.15 -8.69 13.40
N LEU A 36 4.49 -8.55 12.12
CA LEU A 36 5.82 -8.11 11.65
C LEU A 36 5.89 -6.62 11.34
N GLY A 37 4.74 -5.95 11.33
CA GLY A 37 4.62 -4.54 11.02
C GLY A 37 3.40 -4.24 10.18
N THR A 38 3.09 -2.95 10.08
CA THR A 38 2.05 -2.42 9.21
C THR A 38 2.68 -1.49 8.19
N GLN A 39 2.22 -1.57 6.94
CA GLN A 39 2.63 -0.69 5.86
C GLN A 39 1.39 -0.01 5.27
N PHE A 40 1.55 1.25 4.88
CA PHE A 40 0.50 2.08 4.31
C PHE A 40 0.91 2.47 2.89
N PRO A 41 0.77 1.57 1.91
CA PRO A 41 1.07 1.90 0.54
C PRO A 41 0.07 2.93 0.02
N VAL A 42 0.62 4.04 -0.44
CA VAL A 42 -0.07 5.05 -1.22
C VAL A 42 -0.46 4.47 -2.59
N VAL A 43 -1.64 4.85 -3.05
CA VAL A 43 -2.09 4.65 -4.43
C VAL A 43 -1.64 5.86 -5.25
N ASP A 44 -0.58 5.70 -6.05
CA ASP A 44 -0.02 6.79 -6.87
C ASP A 44 0.03 6.39 -8.36
N PRO A 45 -1.06 6.52 -9.12
CA PRO A 45 -1.07 6.23 -10.54
C PRO A 45 -0.34 7.36 -11.32
N PRO A 46 0.48 7.05 -12.34
CA PRO A 46 0.81 5.72 -12.88
C PRO A 46 2.00 5.04 -12.18
N ASN A 47 2.59 5.67 -11.17
CA ASN A 47 3.80 5.24 -10.48
C ASN A 47 3.49 4.15 -9.44
N TYR A 48 3.24 2.93 -9.90
CA TYR A 48 3.08 1.78 -9.03
C TYR A 48 4.38 1.48 -8.26
N VAL A 49 4.47 1.99 -7.03
CA VAL A 49 5.65 1.84 -6.17
C VAL A 49 5.81 0.38 -5.77
N CYS A 50 6.92 -0.24 -6.21
CA CYS A 50 7.28 -1.58 -5.78
C CYS A 50 7.79 -1.57 -4.34
N ARG A 51 7.22 -2.41 -3.48
CA ARG A 51 7.57 -2.50 -2.06
C ARG A 51 7.93 -3.93 -1.68
N GLY A 52 8.89 -4.06 -0.77
CA GLY A 52 9.32 -5.35 -0.23
C GLY A 52 8.37 -5.85 0.86
N ILE A 53 8.24 -7.17 0.93
CA ILE A 53 7.53 -7.87 1.99
C ILE A 53 8.54 -8.26 3.08
N PRO A 54 8.22 -8.15 4.38
CA PRO A 54 9.11 -8.63 5.44
C PRO A 54 9.51 -10.09 5.22
N VAL A 55 10.80 -10.42 5.38
CA VAL A 55 11.40 -11.71 4.99
C VAL A 55 10.70 -12.94 5.59
N ASN A 56 10.13 -12.81 6.80
CA ASN A 56 9.45 -13.90 7.50
C ASN A 56 7.91 -13.84 7.42
N ALA A 57 7.34 -12.92 6.64
CA ALA A 57 5.90 -12.79 6.52
C ALA A 57 5.31 -13.98 5.76
N GLN A 58 4.27 -14.59 6.33
CA GLN A 58 3.55 -15.72 5.75
C GLN A 58 2.13 -15.35 5.34
N SER A 59 1.54 -14.34 6.00
CA SER A 59 0.26 -13.80 5.63
C SER A 59 0.19 -12.29 5.87
N VAL A 60 -0.83 -11.66 5.29
CA VAL A 60 -1.08 -10.24 5.37
C VAL A 60 -2.58 -9.98 5.50
N VAL A 61 -2.96 -9.04 6.36
CA VAL A 61 -4.30 -8.45 6.36
C VAL A 61 -4.27 -7.20 5.49
N VAL A 62 -5.11 -7.19 4.46
CA VAL A 62 -5.33 -6.06 3.56
C VAL A 62 -6.60 -5.33 3.98
N THR A 63 -6.50 -4.03 4.21
CA THR A 63 -7.65 -3.19 4.56
C THR A 63 -7.61 -1.93 3.72
N ALA A 64 -8.57 -1.76 2.81
CA ALA A 64 -8.77 -0.49 2.12
C ALA A 64 -9.07 0.61 3.15
N GLN A 65 -8.41 1.76 3.05
CA GLN A 65 -8.71 2.92 3.91
C GLN A 65 -9.70 3.87 3.24
N ASP A 66 -9.71 3.92 1.90
CA ASP A 66 -10.67 4.70 1.13
C ASP A 66 -11.70 3.77 0.46
N PRO A 67 -13.02 4.03 0.60
CA PRO A 67 -14.05 3.31 -0.13
C PRO A 67 -13.89 3.37 -1.66
N GLN A 68 -13.34 4.45 -2.22
CA GLN A 68 -13.04 4.56 -3.65
C GLN A 68 -11.92 3.58 -4.07
N ASP A 69 -11.00 3.26 -3.15
CA ASP A 69 -9.93 2.28 -3.37
C ASP A 69 -10.39 0.83 -3.24
N SER A 70 -11.67 0.56 -2.95
CA SER A 70 -12.22 -0.80 -2.96
C SER A 70 -12.14 -1.49 -4.33
N GLN A 71 -11.96 -0.72 -5.41
CA GLN A 71 -11.71 -1.25 -6.77
C GLN A 71 -10.24 -1.47 -7.11
N SER A 72 -9.33 -0.90 -6.31
CA SER A 72 -7.90 -1.12 -6.42
C SER A 72 -7.56 -2.56 -6.01
N LYS A 73 -6.34 -3.01 -6.33
CA LYS A 73 -5.87 -4.33 -5.96
C LYS A 73 -4.41 -4.31 -5.59
N ILE A 74 -4.02 -5.12 -4.63
CA ILE A 74 -2.62 -5.37 -4.30
C ILE A 74 -2.18 -6.59 -5.09
N VAL A 75 -1.16 -6.41 -5.92
CA VAL A 75 -0.52 -7.47 -6.69
C VAL A 75 0.74 -7.87 -5.94
N PHE A 76 0.78 -9.11 -5.46
CA PHE A 76 1.97 -9.69 -4.83
C PHE A 76 2.74 -10.51 -5.86
N ARG A 77 4.07 -10.40 -5.84
CA ARG A 77 4.96 -10.95 -6.86
C ARG A 77 6.10 -11.76 -6.26
N GLN A 78 6.61 -12.67 -7.08
CA GLN A 78 7.79 -13.50 -6.85
C GLN A 78 8.58 -13.68 -8.15
N PRO A 79 9.92 -13.80 -8.13
CA PRO A 79 10.82 -13.61 -6.98
C PRO A 79 10.86 -12.14 -6.52
N GLU A 80 11.84 -11.75 -5.71
CA GLU A 80 12.00 -10.36 -5.26
C GLU A 80 11.94 -9.35 -6.41
N GLY A 81 11.21 -8.25 -6.17
CA GLY A 81 11.04 -7.17 -7.12
C GLY A 81 9.80 -7.33 -8.01
N CYS A 82 9.31 -6.20 -8.50
CA CYS A 82 8.04 -6.17 -9.22
C CYS A 82 8.14 -6.45 -10.72
N GLY A 83 9.32 -6.84 -11.20
CA GLY A 83 9.50 -7.46 -12.52
C GLY A 83 9.20 -8.96 -12.53
N GLY A 84 9.00 -9.58 -11.36
CA GLY A 84 8.69 -11.00 -11.23
C GLY A 84 7.25 -11.38 -11.64
N ALA A 85 6.99 -12.68 -11.64
CA ALA A 85 5.66 -13.25 -11.87
C ALA A 85 4.68 -12.83 -10.77
N ILE A 86 3.40 -12.72 -11.14
CA ILE A 86 2.32 -12.50 -10.16
C ILE A 86 2.14 -13.78 -9.37
N ALA A 87 2.35 -13.71 -8.05
CA ALA A 87 2.07 -14.82 -7.14
C ALA A 87 0.59 -14.88 -6.81
N LEU A 88 -0.01 -13.72 -6.49
CA LEU A 88 -1.44 -13.57 -6.20
C LEU A 88 -1.86 -12.11 -6.24
N THR A 89 -3.17 -11.88 -6.17
CA THR A 89 -3.78 -10.55 -6.08
C THR A 89 -4.79 -10.54 -4.93
N ALA A 90 -4.86 -9.44 -4.18
CA ALA A 90 -5.82 -9.25 -3.10
C ALA A 90 -6.46 -7.86 -3.15
N THR A 91 -7.73 -7.79 -2.75
CA THR A 91 -8.47 -6.52 -2.61
C THR A 91 -8.82 -6.21 -1.16
N GLY A 92 -8.73 -7.20 -0.26
CA GLY A 92 -9.06 -7.06 1.14
C GLY A 92 -8.98 -8.39 1.90
N GLY A 93 -9.01 -8.31 3.23
CA GLY A 93 -9.05 -9.47 4.11
C GLY A 93 -7.70 -10.10 4.38
N CYS A 94 -7.72 -11.25 5.04
CA CYS A 94 -6.52 -12.03 5.33
C CYS A 94 -6.10 -12.89 4.14
N VAL A 95 -4.82 -12.83 3.77
CA VAL A 95 -4.29 -13.54 2.60
C VAL A 95 -2.96 -14.19 2.95
N ASN A 96 -2.81 -15.46 2.56
CA ASN A 96 -1.55 -16.18 2.67
C ASN A 96 -0.66 -15.82 1.47
N ILE A 97 0.52 -15.27 1.76
CA ILE A 97 1.42 -14.74 0.73
C ILE A 97 2.45 -15.75 0.26
N ASN A 98 2.57 -16.93 0.89
CA ASN A 98 3.18 -18.16 0.38
C ASN A 98 4.27 -17.95 -0.70
N ASN A 99 5.35 -17.24 -0.34
CA ASN A 99 6.54 -16.95 -1.16
C ASN A 99 6.57 -15.64 -1.96
N ALA A 100 5.52 -14.82 -1.93
CA ALA A 100 5.62 -13.45 -2.43
C ALA A 100 6.67 -12.68 -1.63
N ARG A 101 7.45 -11.86 -2.34
CA ARG A 101 8.53 -11.05 -1.76
C ARG A 101 8.42 -9.56 -2.03
N SER A 102 7.57 -9.19 -2.97
CA SER A 102 7.24 -7.79 -3.24
C SER A 102 5.78 -7.61 -3.56
N TYR A 103 5.28 -6.39 -3.44
CA TYR A 103 3.93 -6.04 -3.81
C TYR A 103 3.85 -4.64 -4.42
N GLN A 104 2.79 -4.41 -5.19
CA GLN A 104 2.39 -3.13 -5.76
C GLN A 104 0.89 -2.96 -5.60
N VAL A 105 0.46 -1.74 -5.33
CA VAL A 105 -0.97 -1.39 -5.41
C VAL A 105 -1.25 -0.95 -6.84
N HIS A 106 -2.20 -1.61 -7.51
CA HIS A 106 -2.67 -1.24 -8.84
C HIS A 106 -4.05 -0.58 -8.68
N TYR A 107 -4.12 0.70 -9.05
CA TYR A 107 -5.36 1.46 -9.18
C TYR A 107 -6.13 1.01 -10.42
N ARG A 108 -7.46 1.09 -10.39
CA ARG A 108 -8.33 0.75 -11.52
C ARG A 108 -9.05 1.98 -12.05
#